data_AF-A0A3D9BZV6-F1
#
_entry.id   AF-A0A3D9BZV6-F1
#
_cell.length_a   1.000
_cell.length_b   1.000
_cell.length_c   1.000
_cell.angle_alpha   90.00
_cell.angle_beta   90.00
_cell.angle_gamma   90.00
#
_symmetry.space_group_name_H-M   'P 1'
#
loop_
_entity.id
_entity.type
_entity.pdbx_description
1 polymer ?
#
loop_
_entity_poly.entity_id
_entity_poly.type
_entity_poly.pdbx_seq_one_letter_code
_entity_poly.pdbx_strand_id
1 'polypeptide(L)' 'SHRYCFENTGNYGLLLASLLEERQLLYYQVPALEIKLSQGIQRGKNDKVDAWRIARYAKMHE' A
#
# COMPACT_ATOMS: atom_id res chain seq x y z
N SER A 1 8.89 -14.86 -0.94
CA SER A 1 7.45 -14.76 -1.20
C SER A 1 7.12 -13.36 -1.70
N HIS A 2 6.55 -13.22 -2.89
CA HIS A 2 6.16 -11.91 -3.42
C HIS A 2 4.76 -11.56 -2.88
N ARG A 3 4.68 -10.54 -2.01
CA ARG A 3 3.43 -10.01 -1.45
C ARG A 3 3.28 -8.58 -1.93
N TYR A 4 2.09 -8.22 -2.41
CA TYR A 4 1.78 -6.87 -2.87
C TYR A 4 1.17 -6.06 -1.72
N CYS A 5 1.55 -4.79 -1.58
CA CYS A 5 0.95 -3.91 -0.58
C CYS A 5 0.63 -2.57 -1.22
N PHE A 6 -0.59 -2.06 -0.99
CA PHE A 6 -1.04 -0.79 -1.55
C PHE A 6 -2.03 -0.07 -0.62
N GLU A 7 -2.11 1.24 -0.82
CA GLU A 7 -3.03 2.11 -0.10
C GLU A 7 -4.48 1.91 -0.58
N ASN A 8 -5.44 1.97 0.35
CA ASN A 8 -6.85 2.08 -0.01
C ASN A 8 -7.15 3.47 -0.60
N THR A 9 -7.20 3.54 -1.93
CA THR A 9 -7.55 4.74 -2.71
C THR A 9 -9.00 4.75 -3.20
N GLY A 10 -9.88 3.96 -2.56
CA GLY A 10 -11.28 3.81 -2.99
C GLY A 10 -11.40 2.92 -4.23
N ASN A 11 -12.13 3.38 -5.25
CA ASN A 11 -12.45 2.58 -6.45
C ASN A 11 -11.21 2.02 -7.17
N TYR A 12 -10.11 2.77 -7.22
CA TYR A 12 -8.87 2.31 -7.83
C TYR A 12 -8.19 1.20 -7.01
N GLY A 13 -8.22 1.33 -5.68
CA GLY A 13 -7.75 0.28 -4.77
C GLY A 13 -8.60 -0.99 -4.88
N LEU A 14 -9.93 -0.85 -5.03
CA LEU A 14 -10.83 -1.98 -5.24
C LEU A 14 -10.56 -2.69 -6.56
N LEU A 15 -10.39 -1.94 -7.66
CA LEU A 15 -10.05 -2.50 -8.96
C LEU A 15 -8.73 -3.29 -8.90
N LEU A 16 -7.70 -2.73 -8.26
CA LEU A 16 -6.42 -3.41 -8.10
C LEU A 16 -6.55 -4.69 -7.26
N ALA A 17 -7.30 -4.64 -6.15
CA ALA A 17 -7.59 -5.80 -5.33
C ALA A 17 -8.25 -6.92 -6.15
N SER A 18 -9.30 -6.60 -6.93
CA SER A 18 -9.99 -7.57 -7.78
C SER A 18 -9.07 -8.21 -8.82
N LEU A 19 -8.18 -7.42 -9.44
CA LEU A 19 -7.20 -7.95 -10.41
C LEU A 19 -6.17 -8.88 -9.75
N LEU A 20 -5.74 -8.57 -8.52
CA LEU A 20 -4.81 -9.42 -7.77
C LEU A 20 -5.49 -10.71 -7.29
N GLU A 21 -6.76 -10.64 -6.88
CA GLU A 21 -7.58 -11.81 -6.52
C GLU A 21 -7.81 -12.74 -7.71
N GLU A 22 -8.16 -12.20 -8.88
CA GLU A 22 -8.33 -12.98 -10.12
C GLU A 22 -7.06 -13.76 -10.48
N ARG A 23 -5.89 -13.23 -10.11
CA ARG A 23 -4.58 -13.84 -10.35
C ARG A 23 -4.09 -14.68 -9.17
N GLN A 24 -4.88 -14.82 -8.11
CA GLN A 24 -4.52 -15.55 -6.88
C GLN A 24 -3.21 -15.05 -6.24
N LEU A 25 -2.95 -13.74 -6.33
CA LEU A 25 -1.77 -13.10 -5.74
C LEU A 25 -2.08 -12.64 -4.32
N LEU A 26 -1.17 -12.92 -3.39
CA LEU A 26 -1.29 -12.44 -2.00
C LEU A 26 -1.05 -10.93 -1.94
N TYR A 27 -1.98 -10.21 -1.32
CA TYR A 27 -1.89 -8.77 -1.17
C TYR A 27 -2.39 -8.29 0.20
N TYR A 28 -1.97 -7.07 0.55
CA TYR A 28 -2.44 -6.33 1.71
C TYR A 28 -2.91 -4.95 1.25
N GLN A 29 -4.15 -4.61 1.60
CA GLN A 29 -4.68 -3.26 1.39
C GLN A 29 -4.62 -2.52 2.73
N VAL A 30 -3.97 -1.36 2.75
CA VAL A 30 -3.73 -0.61 3.99
C VAL A 30 -4.46 0.74 3.93
N PRO A 31 -5.14 1.18 5.02
CA PRO A 31 -5.74 2.50 5.07
C PRO A 31 -4.70 3.63 4.88
N ALA A 32 -5.03 4.61 4.05
CA ALA A 32 -4.21 5.80 3.81
C ALA A 32 -3.80 6.55 5.09
N LEU A 33 -4.73 6.63 6.03
CA LEU A 33 -4.53 7.30 7.31
C LEU A 33 -3.49 6.57 8.17
N GLU A 34 -3.52 5.25 8.19
CA GLU A 34 -2.62 4.39 8.95
C GLU A 34 -1.19 4.52 8.44
N ILE A 35 -1.02 4.48 7.11
CA ILE A 35 0.28 4.72 6.48
C ILE A 35 0.78 6.13 6.85
N LYS A 36 -0.05 7.16 6.71
CA LYS A 36 0.37 8.54 7.03
C LYS A 36 0.78 8.73 8.49
N LEU A 37 0.03 8.14 9.44
CA LEU A 37 0.35 8.20 10.86
C LEU A 37 1.66 7.49 11.20
N SER A 38 1.97 6.38 10.51
CA SER A 38 3.24 5.65 10.70
C SER A 38 4.49 6.44 10.24
N GLN A 39 4.33 7.47 9.42
CA GLN A 39 5.43 8.13 8.71
C GLN A 39 5.90 9.46 9.35
N GLY A 40 5.22 9.95 10.38
CA GLY A 40 5.52 11.25 10.99
C GLY A 40 5.34 12.43 10.02
N ILE A 41 6.07 13.54 10.24
CA ILE A 41 5.98 14.74 9.39
C ILE A 41 6.61 14.46 8.02
N GLN A 42 5.79 14.47 6.96
CA GLN A 42 6.26 14.29 5.58
C GLN A 42 6.52 15.63 4.88
N ARG A 43 7.72 15.79 4.31
CA ARG A 43 8.06 16.86 3.35
C ARG A 43 8.20 16.28 1.95
N GLY A 44 7.50 16.88 0.98
CA GLY A 44 7.56 16.51 -0.44
C GLY A 44 6.72 15.29 -0.81
N LYS A 45 5.79 15.47 -1.76
CA LYS A 45 4.94 14.41 -2.30
C LYS A 45 5.56 13.94 -3.63
N ASN A 46 5.97 12.67 -3.69
CA ASN A 46 6.45 12.04 -4.92
C ASN A 46 6.07 10.55 -4.91
N ASP A 47 5.42 10.08 -5.98
CA ASP A 47 4.82 8.74 -6.07
C ASP A 47 5.82 7.61 -5.82
N LYS A 48 7.09 7.78 -6.22
CA LYS A 48 8.15 6.80 -5.95
C LYS A 48 8.44 6.64 -4.45
N VAL A 49 8.41 7.75 -3.72
CA VAL A 49 8.67 7.76 -2.28
C VAL A 49 7.51 7.10 -1.54
N ASP A 50 6.27 7.36 -1.97
CA ASP A 50 5.08 6.74 -1.36
C ASP A 50 5.05 5.22 -1.58
N ALA A 51 5.40 4.73 -2.79
CA ALA A 51 5.52 3.29 -3.04
C ALA A 51 6.55 2.62 -2.12
N TRP A 52 7.72 3.25 -1.90
CA TRP A 52 8.73 2.73 -0.98
C TRP A 52 8.26 2.72 0.47
N ARG A 53 7.54 3.77 0.90
CA ARG A 53 6.98 3.87 2.26
C ARG A 53 5.95 2.78 2.51
N ILE A 54 5.07 2.49 1.55
CA ILE A 54 4.07 1.42 1.64
C ILE A 54 4.76 0.05 1.74
N ALA A 55 5.78 -0.20 0.93
CA ALA A 55 6.55 -1.44 1.00
C ALA A 55 7.26 -1.61 2.36
N ARG A 56 7.83 -0.51 2.90
CA ARG A 56 8.43 -0.51 4.24
C ARG A 56 7.39 -0.76 5.34
N TYR A 57 6.21 -0.14 5.22
CA TYR A 57 5.09 -0.37 6.14
C TYR A 57 4.71 -1.85 6.17
N ALA A 58 4.51 -2.45 5.00
CA ALA A 58 4.22 -3.89 4.88
C ALA A 58 5.28 -4.73 5.61
N LYS A 59 6.57 -4.49 5.35
CA LYS A 59 7.67 -5.23 5.97
C LYS A 59 7.73 -5.10 7.51
N MET A 60 7.28 -3.99 8.08
CA MET A 60 7.29 -3.76 9.53
C MET A 60 6.08 -4.37 10.24
N HIS A 61 5.01 -4.65 9.50
CA HIS A 61 3.73 -5.14 10.00
C HIS A 61 3.39 -6.56 9.49
N GLU A 62 4.39 -7.28 8.95
CA GLU A 62 4.36 -8.71 8.63
C GLU A 62 4.57 -9.60 9.85
#